data_AF-A0A9D5Y9R4-F1
#
_entry.id   AF-A0A9D5Y9R4-F1
#
_cell.length_a   1.000
_cell.length_b   1.000
_cell.length_c   1.000
_cell.angle_alpha   90.00
_cell.angle_beta   90.00
_cell.angle_gamma   90.00
#
_symmetry.space_group_name_H-M   'P 1'
#
loop_
_entity.id
_entity.type
_entity.pdbx_description
1 polymer ?
#
loop_
_entity_poly.entity_id
_entity_poly.type
_entity_poly.pdbx_seq_one_letter_code
_entity_poly.pdbx_strand_id
1 'polypeptide(L)'
;MYFLDSPSTRPRFPCTPDPPTTWDAMILSVLSDLDNDSFRYRLNRMIMRGKQSGIYFANETHYRIFYRGSKQLRQDRPYLLSVVYLLSSCKKLWSKVCSDKLPSEIIFDDRSIGKVTANDYTIYSFAKDLHTGSRHISVTDMADILLIPDKQFALICNAITIHSFGTVALDFMPDKA
;
A
#
# COMPACT_ATOMS: atom_id res chain seq x y z
N MET A 1 -2.25 -0.85 -22.51
CA MET A 1 -3.58 -1.49 -22.59
C MET A 1 -4.00 -1.86 -21.16
N TYR A 2 -4.74 -0.93 -20.55
CA TYR A 2 -5.63 -1.00 -19.38
C TYR A 2 -5.34 -1.97 -18.22
N PHE A 3 -4.68 -1.49 -17.15
CA PHE A 3 -4.86 -2.05 -15.80
C PHE A 3 -5.59 -1.13 -14.82
N LEU A 4 -6.00 0.04 -15.27
CA LEU A 4 -6.94 0.86 -14.54
C LEU A 4 -8.01 1.35 -15.51
N ASP A 5 -8.88 0.46 -16.05
CA ASP A 5 -10.15 0.87 -16.70
C ASP A 5 -11.25 -0.21 -16.79
N SER A 6 -11.38 -1.11 -15.79
CA SER A 6 -12.58 -1.98 -15.72
C SER A 6 -13.00 -2.29 -14.28
N PRO A 7 -14.31 -2.23 -13.95
CA PRO A 7 -14.82 -2.43 -12.59
C PRO A 7 -15.04 -3.92 -12.20
N SER A 8 -14.45 -4.90 -12.90
CA SER A 8 -14.76 -6.32 -12.62
C SER A 8 -13.60 -7.31 -12.71
N THR A 9 -12.35 -6.87 -12.81
CA THR A 9 -11.19 -7.78 -12.83
C THR A 9 -10.26 -7.42 -11.70
N ARG A 10 -10.32 -8.20 -10.61
CA ARG A 10 -9.18 -8.32 -9.69
C ARG A 10 -7.94 -8.57 -10.54
N PRO A 11 -6.80 -7.88 -10.30
CA PRO A 11 -5.59 -8.13 -11.07
C PRO A 11 -5.28 -9.62 -10.98
N ARG A 12 -5.41 -10.33 -12.11
CA ARG A 12 -4.90 -11.70 -12.22
C ARG A 12 -3.38 -11.55 -12.15
N PHE A 13 -2.78 -12.26 -11.21
CA PHE A 13 -1.33 -12.35 -11.08
C PHE A 13 -0.74 -12.61 -12.48
N PRO A 14 0.25 -11.81 -12.92
CA PRO A 14 0.98 -12.19 -14.12
C PRO A 14 1.61 -13.56 -13.86
N CYS A 15 1.21 -14.57 -14.64
CA CYS A 15 1.91 -15.85 -14.70
C CYS A 15 3.27 -15.62 -15.38
N THR A 16 4.22 -15.03 -14.66
CA THR A 16 5.62 -15.08 -15.07
C THR A 16 6.17 -16.48 -14.77
N PRO A 17 7.03 -17.05 -15.62
CA PRO A 17 7.57 -18.41 -15.43
C PRO A 17 8.32 -18.56 -14.10
N ASP A 18 8.86 -17.46 -13.58
CA ASP A 18 9.51 -17.38 -12.28
C ASP A 18 8.89 -16.21 -11.47
N PRO A 19 8.57 -16.41 -10.18
CA PRO A 19 8.14 -15.33 -9.30
C PRO A 19 9.30 -14.33 -9.11
N PRO A 20 9.02 -13.02 -9.00
CA PRO A 20 10.07 -12.03 -8.74
C PRO A 20 10.84 -12.39 -7.47
N THR A 21 12.18 -12.39 -7.54
CA THR A 21 13.07 -12.83 -6.45
C THR A 21 13.52 -11.71 -5.53
N THR A 22 13.09 -10.47 -5.77
CA THR A 22 13.41 -9.30 -4.93
C THR A 22 12.21 -8.35 -4.84
N TRP A 23 12.15 -7.58 -3.75
CA TRP A 23 11.15 -6.53 -3.58
C TRP A 23 11.15 -5.52 -4.74
N ASP A 24 12.33 -5.10 -5.20
CA ASP A 24 12.52 -4.18 -6.31
C ASP A 24 11.92 -4.74 -7.62
N ALA A 25 12.07 -6.04 -7.87
CA ALA A 25 11.46 -6.68 -9.04
C ALA A 25 9.93 -6.74 -8.92
N MET A 26 9.39 -7.03 -7.73
CA MET A 26 7.94 -7.04 -7.49
C MET A 26 7.32 -5.68 -7.74
N ILE A 27 7.89 -4.63 -7.14
CA ILE A 27 7.33 -3.28 -7.24
C ILE A 27 7.39 -2.76 -8.69
N LEU A 28 8.47 -3.05 -9.42
CA LEU A 28 8.58 -2.71 -10.84
C LEU A 28 7.57 -3.50 -11.68
N SER A 29 7.38 -4.80 -11.41
CA SER A 29 6.41 -5.61 -12.17
C SER A 29 4.97 -5.12 -12.04
N VAL A 30 4.63 -4.45 -10.93
CA VAL A 30 3.28 -3.96 -10.65
C VAL A 30 3.07 -2.52 -11.12
N LEU A 31 4.10 -1.68 -11.01
CA LEU A 31 3.97 -0.23 -11.17
C LEU A 31 4.67 0.35 -12.40
N SER A 32 5.52 -0.42 -13.10
CA SER A 32 6.27 0.09 -14.26
C SER A 32 5.40 0.29 -15.51
N ASP A 33 4.25 -0.38 -15.59
CA ASP A 33 3.27 -0.25 -16.69
C ASP A 33 2.41 1.02 -16.61
N LEU A 34 2.53 1.79 -15.52
CA LEU A 34 1.81 3.05 -15.37
C LEU A 34 2.42 4.11 -16.28
N ASP A 35 1.64 4.54 -17.28
CA ASP A 35 2.03 5.51 -18.30
C ASP A 35 2.09 6.95 -17.73
N ASN A 36 3.15 7.24 -16.96
CA ASN A 36 3.43 8.55 -16.41
C ASN A 36 4.93 8.69 -16.07
N ASP A 37 5.65 9.53 -16.80
CA ASP A 37 7.10 9.69 -16.64
C ASP A 37 7.50 10.25 -15.27
N SER A 38 6.73 11.20 -14.75
CA SER A 38 6.97 11.78 -13.41
C SER A 38 6.83 10.74 -12.31
N PHE A 39 5.81 9.87 -12.41
CA PHE A 39 5.62 8.73 -11.54
C PHE A 39 6.79 7.75 -11.65
N ARG A 40 7.18 7.35 -12.87
CA ARG A 40 8.28 6.42 -13.11
C ARG A 40 9.61 6.95 -12.57
N TYR A 41 9.89 8.23 -12.77
CA TYR A 41 11.05 8.91 -12.19
C TYR A 41 11.04 8.82 -10.67
N ARG A 42 9.89 9.07 -10.05
CA ARG A 42 9.71 9.02 -8.60
C ARG A 42 9.85 7.60 -8.04
N LEU A 43 9.27 6.61 -8.72
CA LEU A 43 9.39 5.18 -8.39
C LEU A 43 10.86 4.74 -8.44
N ASN A 44 11.56 5.04 -9.52
CA ASN A 44 12.98 4.73 -9.66
C ASN A 44 13.82 5.41 -8.57
N ARG A 45 13.54 6.68 -8.26
CA ARG A 45 14.20 7.39 -7.15
C ARG A 45 13.96 6.72 -5.79
N MET A 46 12.75 6.24 -5.54
CA MET A 46 12.41 5.51 -4.33
C MET A 46 13.18 4.19 -4.22
N ILE A 47 13.21 3.38 -5.29
CA ILE A 47 13.94 2.11 -5.34
C ILE A 47 15.44 2.33 -5.11
N MET A 48 16.03 3.33 -5.78
CA MET A 48 17.45 3.65 -5.64
C MET A 48 17.80 4.09 -4.21
N ARG A 49 16.91 4.83 -3.53
CA ARG A 49 17.07 5.22 -2.12
C ARG A 49 16.81 4.06 -1.14
N GLY A 50 15.90 3.14 -1.50
CA GLY A 50 15.50 2.00 -0.67
C GLY A 50 16.62 1.03 -0.33
N LYS A 51 17.64 0.96 -1.19
CA LYS A 51 18.88 0.20 -0.96
C LYS A 51 19.69 0.68 0.26
N GLN A 52 19.35 1.83 0.86
CA GLN A 52 20.14 2.44 1.94
C GLN A 52 19.40 2.67 3.27
N SER A 53 18.06 2.61 3.36
CA SER A 53 17.38 3.12 4.59
C SER A 53 16.00 2.59 4.98
N GLY A 54 15.53 1.45 4.47
CA GLY A 54 14.31 0.82 4.99
C GLY A 54 13.02 1.54 4.58
N ILE A 55 12.70 1.47 3.29
CA ILE A 55 11.48 2.03 2.67
C ILE A 55 10.19 1.29 3.04
N TYR A 56 10.26 0.21 3.81
CA TYR A 56 9.17 -0.75 4.01
C TYR A 56 8.16 -0.35 5.06
N PHE A 57 8.55 0.44 6.07
CA PHE A 57 7.63 0.88 7.11
C PHE A 57 7.92 2.33 7.50
N ALA A 58 6.86 3.13 7.69
CA ALA A 58 6.94 4.52 8.12
C ALA A 58 7.79 4.75 9.40
N ASN A 59 7.79 3.78 10.32
CA ASN A 59 8.54 3.72 11.57
C ASN A 59 8.32 2.36 12.26
N GLU A 60 8.91 2.16 13.44
CA GLU A 60 8.76 0.96 14.26
C GLU A 60 7.31 0.70 14.71
N THR A 61 6.58 1.75 15.07
CA THR A 61 5.19 1.65 15.49
C THR A 61 4.31 1.09 14.36
N HIS A 62 4.56 1.52 13.12
CA HIS A 62 3.88 1.00 11.94
C HIS A 62 4.09 -0.50 11.80
N TYR A 63 5.34 -0.97 11.85
CA TYR A 63 5.68 -2.39 11.78
C TYR A 63 4.94 -3.21 12.84
N ARG A 64 4.99 -2.78 14.11
CA ARG A 64 4.36 -3.50 15.23
C ARG A 64 2.84 -3.60 15.10
N ILE A 65 2.18 -2.51 14.68
CA ILE A 65 0.72 -2.51 14.48
C ILE A 65 0.35 -3.39 13.28
N PHE A 66 1.08 -3.25 12.17
CA PHE A 66 0.89 -4.06 10.97
C PHE A 66 0.99 -5.55 11.27
N TYR A 67 2.09 -5.97 11.91
CA TYR A 67 2.35 -7.38 12.20
C TYR A 67 1.30 -7.99 13.15
N ARG A 68 0.81 -7.21 14.12
CA ARG A 68 -0.30 -7.65 14.98
C ARG A 68 -1.62 -7.75 14.19
N GLY A 69 -1.87 -6.83 13.27
CA GLY A 69 -3.06 -6.83 12.42
C GLY A 69 -3.05 -7.97 11.40
N SER A 70 -1.91 -8.23 10.75
CA SER A 70 -1.76 -9.25 9.72
C SER A 70 -1.97 -10.67 10.25
N LYS A 71 -1.60 -10.96 11.51
CA LYS A 71 -1.88 -12.24 12.16
C LYS A 71 -3.37 -12.56 12.34
N GLN A 72 -4.23 -11.54 12.30
CA GLN A 72 -5.68 -11.70 12.40
C GLN A 72 -6.34 -11.91 11.02
N LEU A 73 -5.57 -11.73 9.93
CA LEU A 73 -6.05 -11.87 8.57
C LEU A 73 -5.92 -13.30 8.07
N ARG A 74 -6.89 -13.69 7.24
CA ARG A 74 -6.77 -14.91 6.44
C ARG A 74 -5.85 -14.66 5.25
N GLN A 75 -5.00 -15.64 4.93
CA GLN A 75 -4.03 -15.54 3.83
C GLN A 75 -4.67 -15.43 2.44
N ASP A 76 -5.95 -15.80 2.29
CA ASP A 76 -6.71 -15.74 1.03
C ASP A 76 -7.23 -14.33 0.67
N ARG A 77 -6.87 -13.29 1.45
CA ARG A 77 -7.34 -11.90 1.26
C ARG A 77 -6.17 -10.90 1.20
N PRO A 78 -5.36 -10.90 0.13
CA PRO A 78 -4.21 -10.00 -0.01
C PRO A 78 -4.61 -8.52 0.00
N TYR A 79 -5.80 -8.18 -0.50
CA TYR A 79 -6.33 -6.82 -0.44
C TYR A 79 -6.55 -6.30 0.98
N LEU A 80 -6.95 -7.16 1.94
CA LEU A 80 -7.06 -6.76 3.34
C LEU A 80 -5.69 -6.53 3.96
N LEU A 81 -4.69 -7.30 3.54
CA LEU A 81 -3.32 -7.14 4.02
C LEU A 81 -2.76 -5.77 3.62
N SER A 82 -2.97 -5.34 2.37
CA SER A 82 -2.57 -4.00 1.93
C SER A 82 -3.32 -2.87 2.63
N VAL A 83 -4.61 -3.07 2.90
CA VAL A 83 -5.44 -2.10 3.64
C VAL A 83 -4.95 -1.96 5.08
N VAL A 84 -4.71 -3.08 5.76
CA VAL A 84 -4.15 -3.12 7.13
C VAL A 84 -2.78 -2.46 7.18
N TYR A 85 -1.93 -2.68 6.17
CA TYR A 85 -0.65 -2.00 6.02
C TYR A 85 -0.82 -0.48 6.03
N LEU A 86 -1.63 0.08 5.12
CA LEU A 86 -1.85 1.54 5.07
C LEU A 86 -2.45 2.10 6.37
N LEU A 87 -3.49 1.46 6.91
CA LEU A 87 -4.13 1.93 8.15
C LEU A 87 -3.18 1.89 9.35
N SER A 88 -2.27 0.91 9.39
CA SER A 88 -1.28 0.76 10.46
C SER A 88 -0.16 1.80 10.41
N SER A 89 0.02 2.53 9.30
CA SER A 89 1.06 3.56 9.17
C SER A 89 0.85 4.75 10.09
N CYS A 90 -0.38 4.94 10.58
CA CYS A 90 -0.73 5.97 11.54
C CYS A 90 -1.57 5.37 12.68
N LYS A 91 -1.05 5.45 13.91
CA LYS A 91 -1.75 4.94 15.10
C LYS A 91 -3.15 5.54 15.27
N LYS A 92 -3.34 6.82 14.91
CA LYS A 92 -4.66 7.48 14.98
C LYS A 92 -5.65 6.89 13.98
N LEU A 93 -5.21 6.60 12.76
CA LEU A 93 -6.05 5.94 11.74
C LEU A 93 -6.42 4.53 12.20
N TRP A 94 -5.42 3.75 12.63
CA TRP A 94 -5.62 2.41 13.15
C TRP A 94 -6.64 2.38 14.30
N SER A 95 -6.50 3.25 15.30
CA SER A 95 -7.43 3.29 16.44
C SER A 95 -8.85 3.68 16.03
N LYS A 96 -9.04 4.49 14.99
CA LYS A 96 -10.36 4.90 14.51
C LYS A 96 -11.06 3.81 13.70
N VAL A 97 -10.32 3.09 12.86
CA VAL A 97 -10.89 2.08 11.96
C VAL A 97 -10.93 0.69 12.60
N CYS A 98 -9.89 0.34 13.35
CA CYS A 98 -9.68 -1.00 13.93
C CYS A 98 -9.72 -1.01 15.46
N SER A 99 -9.75 0.14 16.15
CA SER A 99 -9.72 0.17 17.63
C SER A 99 -8.61 -0.72 18.21
N ASP A 100 -8.95 -1.71 19.06
CA ASP A 100 -8.00 -2.64 19.69
C ASP A 100 -7.80 -3.96 18.93
N LYS A 101 -8.74 -4.34 18.04
CA LYS A 101 -8.73 -5.61 17.30
C LYS A 101 -9.24 -5.42 15.88
N LEU A 102 -8.69 -6.15 14.93
CA LEU A 102 -9.17 -6.05 13.55
C LEU A 102 -10.63 -6.54 13.50
N PRO A 103 -11.58 -5.72 12.99
CA PRO A 103 -12.97 -6.13 12.86
C PRO A 103 -13.11 -7.23 11.79
N SER A 104 -14.23 -7.96 11.82
CA SER A 104 -14.55 -8.95 10.78
C SER A 104 -14.69 -8.32 9.40
N GLU A 105 -15.07 -7.04 9.36
CA GLU A 105 -15.20 -6.21 8.18
C GLU A 105 -14.68 -4.80 8.48
N ILE A 106 -13.88 -4.24 7.57
CA ILE A 106 -13.35 -2.89 7.68
C ILE A 106 -14.35 -1.94 7.02
N ILE A 107 -14.91 -1.02 7.81
CA ILE A 107 -15.89 -0.05 7.32
C ILE A 107 -15.19 1.32 7.19
N PHE A 108 -15.25 1.89 5.99
CA PHE A 108 -14.76 3.24 5.72
C PHE A 108 -15.89 4.25 5.84
N ASP A 109 -15.91 5.01 6.94
CA ASP A 109 -16.80 6.15 7.12
C ASP A 109 -15.99 7.46 7.29
N ASP A 110 -16.09 8.34 6.30
CA ASP A 110 -15.40 9.64 6.27
C ASP A 110 -15.86 10.56 7.42
N ARG A 111 -17.03 10.31 8.03
CA ARG A 111 -17.50 11.05 9.21
C ARG A 111 -16.79 10.58 10.49
N SER A 112 -16.45 9.30 10.55
CA SER A 112 -15.79 8.68 11.71
C SER A 112 -14.31 9.06 11.84
N ILE A 113 -13.64 9.39 10.73
CA ILE A 113 -12.19 9.67 10.75
C ILE A 113 -11.86 11.02 11.40
N GLY A 114 -12.80 11.96 11.49
CA GLY A 114 -12.63 13.25 12.15
C GLY A 114 -11.38 14.04 11.69
N LYS A 115 -10.80 14.84 12.60
CA LYS A 115 -9.60 15.65 12.28
C LYS A 115 -8.34 14.77 12.21
N VAL A 116 -7.85 14.52 11.00
CA VAL A 116 -6.54 13.91 10.70
C VAL A 116 -5.69 14.88 9.88
N THR A 117 -4.39 14.62 9.74
CA THR A 117 -3.55 15.44 8.86
C THR A 117 -3.91 15.18 7.40
N ALA A 118 -3.58 16.11 6.49
CA ALA A 118 -3.78 15.90 5.05
C ALA A 118 -3.07 14.61 4.58
N ASN A 119 -1.86 14.37 5.06
CA ASN A 119 -1.09 13.16 4.77
C ASN A 119 -1.77 11.88 5.24
N ASP A 120 -2.34 11.88 6.45
CA ASP A 120 -3.09 10.73 6.98
C ASP A 120 -4.37 10.50 6.19
N TYR A 121 -5.03 11.58 5.75
CA TYR A 121 -6.23 11.49 4.91
C TYR A 121 -5.93 10.91 3.52
N THR A 122 -4.78 11.26 2.93
CA THR A 122 -4.31 10.64 1.66
C THR A 122 -4.12 9.14 1.83
N ILE A 123 -3.46 8.69 2.91
CA ILE A 123 -3.28 7.26 3.19
C ILE A 123 -4.63 6.55 3.41
N TYR A 124 -5.54 7.18 4.14
CA TYR A 124 -6.88 6.64 4.36
C TYR A 124 -7.68 6.50 3.05
N SER A 125 -7.62 7.52 2.19
CA SER A 125 -8.30 7.51 0.89
C SER A 125 -7.76 6.40 -0.01
N PHE A 126 -6.43 6.18 -0.03
CA PHE A 126 -5.83 5.04 -0.74
C PHE A 126 -6.23 3.69 -0.15
N ALA A 127 -6.30 3.58 1.18
CA ALA A 127 -6.77 2.35 1.82
C ALA A 127 -8.23 2.05 1.44
N LYS A 128 -9.08 3.08 1.36
CA LYS A 128 -10.46 2.96 0.89
C LYS A 128 -10.52 2.52 -0.57
N ASP A 129 -9.70 3.09 -1.43
CA ASP A 129 -9.58 2.72 -2.85
C ASP A 129 -9.19 1.25 -3.01
N LEU A 130 -8.13 0.80 -2.32
CA LEU A 130 -7.71 -0.61 -2.34
C LEU A 130 -8.77 -1.57 -1.77
N HIS A 131 -9.57 -1.12 -0.79
CA HIS A 131 -10.60 -1.95 -0.19
C HIS A 131 -11.85 -2.09 -1.10
N THR A 132 -12.28 -0.99 -1.70
CA THR A 132 -13.54 -0.90 -2.47
C THR A 132 -13.35 -1.07 -3.97
N GLY A 133 -12.11 -1.03 -4.46
CA GLY A 133 -11.80 -0.95 -5.89
C GLY A 133 -12.17 0.39 -6.53
N SER A 134 -12.42 1.43 -5.72
CA SER A 134 -12.70 2.79 -6.22
C SER A 134 -11.41 3.53 -6.60
N ARG A 135 -11.55 4.65 -7.31
CA ARG A 135 -10.43 5.47 -7.80
C ARG A 135 -10.61 6.91 -7.37
N HIS A 136 -10.27 7.21 -6.13
CA HIS A 136 -10.23 8.58 -5.65
C HIS A 136 -8.88 9.24 -5.95
N ILE A 137 -7.80 8.47 -6.14
CA ILE A 137 -6.47 9.01 -6.38
C ILE A 137 -5.85 8.43 -7.67
N SER A 138 -5.43 9.33 -8.56
CA SER A 138 -4.87 8.99 -9.88
C SER A 138 -3.35 8.80 -9.85
N VAL A 139 -2.80 8.19 -10.90
CA VAL A 139 -1.34 8.08 -11.10
C VAL A 139 -0.70 9.47 -11.17
N THR A 140 -1.40 10.45 -11.74
CA THR A 140 -0.95 11.85 -11.80
C THR A 140 -0.83 12.45 -10.40
N ASP A 141 -1.80 12.20 -9.52
CA ASP A 141 -1.75 12.64 -8.12
C ASP A 141 -0.57 11.99 -7.38
N MET A 142 -0.28 10.71 -7.66
CA MET A 142 0.89 10.01 -7.13
C MET A 142 2.22 10.57 -7.65
N ALA A 143 2.24 11.09 -8.87
CA ALA A 143 3.42 11.70 -9.45
C ALA A 143 3.75 13.07 -8.81
N ASP A 144 2.74 13.77 -8.28
CA ASP A 144 2.89 15.08 -7.65
C ASP A 144 3.49 14.97 -6.24
N ILE A 145 4.67 15.55 -6.06
CA ILE A 145 5.40 15.57 -4.78
C ILE A 145 4.79 16.53 -3.75
N LEU A 146 4.09 17.57 -4.20
CA LEU A 146 3.43 18.56 -3.35
C LEU A 146 2.14 17.99 -2.78
N LEU A 147 1.43 17.18 -3.56
CA LEU A 147 0.20 16.52 -3.13
C LEU A 147 0.48 15.29 -2.27
N ILE A 148 1.40 14.44 -2.72
CA ILE A 148 1.77 13.22 -2.01
C ILE A 148 3.26 13.31 -1.72
N PRO A 149 3.71 13.50 -0.47
CA PRO A 149 5.14 13.54 -0.16
C PRO A 149 5.81 12.17 -0.28
N ASP A 150 7.14 12.14 -0.41
CA ASP A 150 7.91 10.91 -0.71
C ASP A 150 7.66 9.77 0.30
N LYS A 151 7.37 10.12 1.56
CA LYS A 151 7.06 9.13 2.60
C LYS A 151 5.73 8.43 2.35
N GLN A 152 4.68 9.18 2.01
CA GLN A 152 3.36 8.63 1.69
C GLN A 152 3.41 7.84 0.39
N PHE A 153 4.11 8.37 -0.62
CA PHE A 153 4.32 7.70 -1.90
C PHE A 153 4.91 6.30 -1.71
N ALA A 154 5.95 6.16 -0.88
CA ALA A 154 6.55 4.86 -0.60
C ALA A 154 5.58 3.88 0.06
N LEU A 155 4.81 4.33 1.05
CA LEU A 155 3.79 3.51 1.70
C LEU A 155 2.72 3.04 0.72
N ILE A 156 2.27 3.92 -0.17
CA ILE A 156 1.26 3.58 -1.17
C ILE A 156 1.81 2.56 -2.16
N CYS A 157 3.02 2.77 -2.70
CA CYS A 157 3.64 1.80 -3.62
C CYS A 157 3.81 0.43 -2.95
N ASN A 158 4.26 0.41 -1.68
CA ASN A 158 4.39 -0.84 -0.93
C ASN A 158 3.04 -1.54 -0.72
N ALA A 159 1.99 -0.77 -0.42
CA ALA A 159 0.64 -1.32 -0.26
C ALA A 159 0.12 -1.93 -1.56
N ILE A 160 0.37 -1.30 -2.72
CA ILE A 160 -0.03 -1.84 -4.02
C ILE A 160 0.73 -3.14 -4.34
N THR A 161 2.02 -3.21 -4.01
CA THR A 161 2.81 -4.46 -4.14
C THR A 161 2.24 -5.56 -3.24
N ILE A 162 1.94 -5.26 -1.97
CA ILE A 162 1.30 -6.22 -1.05
C ILE A 162 -0.09 -6.63 -1.56
N HIS A 163 -0.87 -5.70 -2.11
CA HIS A 163 -2.18 -6.00 -2.68
C HIS A 163 -2.05 -7.02 -3.83
N SER A 164 -0.96 -6.94 -4.59
CA SER A 164 -0.70 -7.76 -5.78
C SER A 164 -0.02 -9.10 -5.48
N PHE A 165 0.78 -9.21 -4.41
CA PHE A 165 1.54 -10.44 -4.09
C PHE A 165 1.17 -11.06 -2.74
N GLY A 166 0.38 -10.39 -1.91
CA GLY A 166 -0.05 -10.87 -0.61
C GLY A 166 1.12 -11.11 0.35
N THR A 167 1.09 -12.26 1.03
CA THR A 167 2.13 -12.64 2.01
C THR A 167 3.50 -12.86 1.36
N VAL A 168 3.55 -13.26 0.09
CA VAL A 168 4.81 -13.44 -0.65
C VAL A 168 5.62 -12.14 -0.64
N ALA A 169 4.96 -10.99 -0.74
CA ALA A 169 5.63 -9.69 -0.69
C ALA A 169 6.32 -9.45 0.67
N LEU A 170 5.74 -9.96 1.76
CA LEU A 170 6.26 -9.77 3.11
C LEU A 170 7.55 -10.55 3.35
N ASP A 171 7.73 -11.70 2.70
CA ASP A 171 8.94 -12.51 2.82
C ASP A 171 10.19 -11.77 2.28
N PHE A 172 9.99 -10.78 1.39
CA PHE A 172 11.05 -9.94 0.85
C PHE A 172 11.16 -8.57 1.53
N MET A 173 10.24 -8.26 2.46
CA MET A 173 10.45 -7.11 3.35
C MET A 173 11.44 -7.53 4.44
N PRO A 174 12.52 -6.78 4.68
CA PRO A 174 13.44 -7.11 5.75
C PRO A 174 12.71 -7.06 7.08
N ASP A 175 12.80 -8.18 7.82
CA ASP A 175 12.45 -8.20 9.24
C ASP A 175 13.33 -7.18 9.95
N LYS A 176 12.69 -6.33 10.75
CA LYS A 176 13.44 -5.67 11.81
C LYS A 176 13.69 -6.71 12.90
N ALA A 177 14.82 -7.40 12.77
CA ALA A 177 15.44 -8.13 13.87
C ALA A 177 15.73 -7.18 15.05
#